data_AF-A0A0S4WG22-F1
#
_entry.id   AF-A0A0S4WG22-F1
#
_cell.length_a   1.000
_cell.length_b   1.000
_cell.length_c   1.000
_cell.angle_alpha   90.00
_cell.angle_beta   90.00
_cell.angle_gamma   90.00
#
_symmetry.space_group_name_H-M   'P 1'
#
loop_
_entity.id
_entity.type
_entity.pdbx_description
1 polymer ?
#
loop_
_entity_poly.entity_id
_entity_poly.type
_entity_poly.pdbx_seq_one_letter_code
_entity_poly.pdbx_strand_id
1 'polypeptide(L)' 'MVLARQSTGSTAGKPNIDDLITHTLPLERIHEGVVPMKRGESIRYHQARTPTSKSIPVMLVPSQESLR' A
#
# COMPACT_ATOMS: atom_id res chain seq x y z
N MET A 1 -1.65 13.44 -21.79
CA MET A 1 -0.32 13.08 -21.29
C MET A 1 -0.51 12.06 -20.16
N VAL A 2 -0.57 10.77 -20.49
CA VAL A 2 -0.76 9.69 -19.51
C VAL A 2 0.61 9.03 -19.31
N LEU A 3 1.15 9.15 -18.10
CA LEU A 3 2.46 8.63 -17.74
C LEU A 3 2.38 7.09 -17.77
N ALA A 4 3.08 6.47 -18.73
CA ALA A 4 3.25 5.02 -18.77
C ALA A 4 3.91 4.57 -17.47
N ARG A 5 3.27 3.62 -16.79
CA ARG A 5 3.72 3.08 -15.52
C ARG A 5 4.99 2.27 -15.81
N GLN A 6 6.13 2.77 -15.34
CA GLN A 6 7.40 2.06 -15.46
C GLN A 6 7.29 0.76 -14.66
N SER A 7 7.21 -0.37 -15.35
CA SER A 7 7.38 -1.70 -14.79
C SER A 7 8.84 -1.84 -14.36
N THR A 8 9.16 -1.42 -13.15
CA THR A 8 10.48 -1.60 -12.58
C THR A 8 10.66 -3.05 -12.16
N GLY A 9 11.59 -3.75 -12.82
CA GLY A 9 12.22 -4.95 -12.27
C GLY A 9 11.93 -6.26 -13.00
N SER A 10 12.18 -6.33 -14.31
CA SER A 10 12.41 -7.63 -14.95
C SER A 10 13.79 -8.14 -14.51
N THR A 11 13.82 -8.86 -13.39
CA THR A 11 14.95 -9.75 -13.08
C THR A 11 14.78 -10.98 -13.95
N ALA A 12 15.67 -11.12 -14.93
CA ALA A 12 15.67 -12.20 -15.91
C ALA A 12 15.33 -13.56 -15.27
N GLY A 13 14.21 -14.16 -15.68
CA GLY A 13 13.83 -15.54 -15.37
C GLY A 13 12.84 -15.75 -14.20
N LYS A 14 12.42 -14.72 -13.47
CA LYS A 14 11.38 -14.87 -12.43
C LYS A 14 10.02 -14.40 -12.96
N PRO A 15 8.93 -15.20 -12.82
CA PRO A 15 7.60 -14.76 -13.23
C PRO A 15 7.20 -13.51 -12.45
N ASN A 16 6.74 -12.48 -13.16
CA ASN A 16 6.25 -11.26 -12.52
C ASN A 16 4.82 -11.51 -12.03
N ILE A 17 4.59 -11.31 -10.73
CA ILE A 17 3.25 -11.45 -10.14
C ILE A 17 2.25 -10.49 -10.78
N ASP A 18 2.68 -9.31 -11.24
CA ASP A 18 1.82 -8.33 -11.91
C ASP A 18 1.11 -8.91 -13.13
N ASP A 19 1.79 -9.79 -13.88
CA ASP A 19 1.23 -10.43 -15.08
C ASP A 19 0.18 -11.50 -14.74
N LEU A 20 0.14 -11.94 -13.47
CA LEU A 20 -0.79 -12.94 -12.97
C LEU A 20 -2.02 -12.33 -12.27
N ILE A 21 -2.07 -11.02 -12.09
CA ILE A 21 -3.19 -10.33 -11.43
C ILE A 21 -4.32 -10.08 -12.43
N THR A 22 -5.52 -10.61 -12.12
CA THR A 22 -6.71 -10.43 -12.97
C THR A 22 -7.62 -9.31 -12.50
N HIS A 23 -7.64 -9.03 -11.19
CA HIS A 23 -8.49 -7.99 -10.58
C HIS A 23 -7.71 -7.04 -9.68
N THR A 24 -8.17 -5.80 -9.58
CA THR A 24 -7.66 -4.81 -8.61
C THR A 24 -8.82 -4.18 -7.85
N LEU A 25 -8.82 -4.29 -6.52
CA LEU A 25 -9.91 -3.82 -5.65
C LEU A 25 -9.38 -3.04 -4.44
N PRO A 26 -10.14 -2.09 -3.89
CA PRO A 26 -9.78 -1.46 -2.63
C PRO A 26 -9.89 -2.46 -1.48
N LEU A 27 -9.02 -2.32 -0.48
CA LEU A 27 -8.98 -3.22 0.69
C LEU A 27 -10.32 -3.26 1.46
N GLU A 28 -11.09 -2.16 1.44
CA GLU A 28 -12.42 -2.07 2.06
C GLU A 28 -13.42 -3.08 1.48
N ARG A 29 -13.18 -3.53 0.23
CA ARG A 29 -14.02 -4.48 -0.49
C ARG A 29 -13.46 -5.90 -0.48
N ILE A 30 -12.65 -6.26 0.52
CA ILE A 30 -12.00 -7.57 0.57
C ILE A 30 -12.98 -8.75 0.44
N HIS A 31 -14.18 -8.61 1.00
CA HIS A 31 -15.23 -9.62 0.94
C HIS A 31 -15.69 -9.95 -0.49
N GLU A 32 -15.64 -8.99 -1.42
CA GLU A 32 -16.03 -9.19 -2.82
C GLU A 32 -15.09 -10.14 -3.55
N GLY A 33 -13.86 -10.32 -3.04
CA GLY A 33 -12.87 -11.18 -3.68
C GLY A 33 -13.02 -12.68 -3.43
N VAL A 34 -13.93 -13.10 -2.55
CA VAL A 34 -14.17 -14.52 -2.26
C VAL A 34 -14.64 -15.29 -3.50
N VAL A 35 -15.50 -14.69 -4.33
CA VAL A 35 -16.03 -15.34 -5.53
C VAL A 35 -14.96 -15.51 -6.62
N PRO A 36 -14.20 -14.47 -7.01
CA PRO A 36 -13.11 -14.63 -7.97
C PRO A 36 -12.03 -15.61 -7.48
N MET A 37 -11.65 -15.55 -6.20
CA MET A 37 -10.65 -16.48 -5.65
C MET A 37 -11.10 -17.95 -5.75
N LYS A 38 -12.39 -18.25 -5.54
CA LYS A 38 -12.94 -19.60 -5.75
C LYS A 38 -12.91 -20.06 -7.21
N ARG A 39 -12.86 -19.12 -8.16
CA ARG A 39 -12.73 -19.40 -9.60
C ARG A 39 -11.29 -19.53 -10.06
N GLY A 40 -10.32 -19.35 -9.16
CA GLY A 40 -8.88 -19.35 -9.49
C GLY A 40 -8.38 -18.01 -10.02
N GLU A 41 -9.12 -16.92 -9.83
CA GLU A 41 -8.73 -15.58 -10.23
C GLU A 41 -7.88 -14.90 -9.15
N SER A 42 -6.89 -14.12 -9.56
CA SER A 42 -5.95 -13.44 -8.65
C SER A 42 -6.34 -11.99 -8.44
N ILE A 43 -6.38 -11.54 -7.18
CA ILE A 43 -6.80 -10.19 -6.81
C ILE A 43 -5.66 -9.44 -6.13
N ARG A 44 -5.40 -8.22 -6.59
CA ARG A 44 -4.58 -7.25 -5.88
C ARG A 44 -5.48 -6.29 -5.09
N TYR A 45 -5.30 -6.28 -3.77
CA TYR A 45 -5.91 -5.27 -2.93
C TYR A 45 -5.00 -4.06 -2.78
N HIS A 46 -5.57 -2.86 -2.85
CA HIS A 46 -4.87 -1.63 -2.51
C HIS A 46 -5.56 -0.95 -1.33
N GLN A 47 -4.78 -0.61 -0.30
CA GLN A 47 -5.27 0.26 0.74
C GLN A 47 -5.44 1.66 0.11
N ALA A 48 -6.62 2.24 0.21
CA ALA A 48 -6.76 3.67 -0.04
C ALA A 48 -5.76 4.37 0.89
N ARG A 49 -4.93 5.29 0.37
CA ARG A 49 -4.00 6.03 1.23
C ARG A 49 -4.84 6.79 2.26
N THR A 50 -5.00 6.23 3.44
CA THR A 50 -5.47 6.99 4.60
C THR A 50 -4.42 8.06 4.77
N PRO A 51 -4.73 9.37 4.68
CA PRO A 51 -3.78 10.38 5.06
C PRO A 51 -3.49 10.13 6.54
N THR A 52 -2.34 9.53 6.82
CA THR A 52 -1.85 9.38 8.19
C THR A 52 -1.45 10.77 8.66
N SER A 53 -2.43 11.61 8.96
CA SER A 53 -2.23 12.74 9.85
C SER A 53 -2.16 12.16 11.27
N LYS A 54 -1.05 11.52 11.57
CA LYS A 54 -0.63 11.32 12.96
C LYS A 54 0.38 12.43 13.21
N SER A 55 -0.12 13.62 13.51
CA SER A 55 0.64 14.66 14.19
C SER A 55 1.25 13.98 15.42
N ILE A 56 2.56 13.78 15.43
CA ILE A 56 3.25 13.28 16.62
C ILE A 56 3.17 14.42 17.65
N PRO A 57 2.53 14.26 18.82
CA PRO A 57 2.54 15.30 19.83
C PRO A 57 3.98 15.42 20.35
N VAL A 58 4.68 16.48 19.97
CA VAL A 58 5.97 16.83 20.55
C VAL A 58 5.69 17.47 21.90
N MET A 59 6.02 16.78 22.99
CA MET A 59 6.00 17.35 24.32
C MET A 59 7.19 18.31 24.44
N LEU A 60 6.91 19.61 24.52
CA LEU A 60 7.93 20.63 24.77
C LEU A 60 8.40 20.48 26.24
N VAL A 61 9.58 19.92 26.45
CA VAL A 61 10.21 19.85 27.77
C VAL A 61 10.91 21.19 28.00
N PRO A 62 10.48 22.02 28.98
CA PRO A 62 11.22 23.22 29.32
C PRO A 62 12.60 22.80 29.87
N SER A 63 13.66 23.33 29.26
CA SER A 63 15.02 23.19 29.76
C SER A 63 15.05 23.76 31.18
N GLN A 64 15.28 22.91 32.18
CA GLN A 64 15.51 23.38 33.55
C GLN A 64 16.77 24.24 33.51
N GLU A 65 16.59 25.55 33.65
CA GLU A 65 17.68 26.47 33.91
C GLU A 65 18.33 25.98 35.21
N SER A 66 19.57 25.52 35.08
CA SER A 66 20.37 25.00 36.18
C SER A 66 20.42 26.06 37.28
N LEU A 67 19.66 25.85 38.36
CA LEU A 67 19.76 26.60 39.60
C LEU A 67 21.24 26.67 40.01
N ARG A 68 21.86 27.82 39.80
CA ARG A 68 23.10 28.24 40.41
C ARG A 68 22.99 29.71 40.76
#